data_AF-Q72AF6-F1
#
_entry.id   AF-Q72AF6-F1
#
_cell.length_a   1.000
_cell.length_b   1.000
_cell.length_c   1.000
_cell.angle_alpha   90.00
_cell.angle_beta   90.00
_cell.angle_gamma   90.00
#
_symmetry.space_group_name_H-M   'P 1'
#
loop_
_entity.id
_entity.type
_entity.pdbx_description
1 polymer ?
#
loop_
_entity_poly.entity_id
_entity_poly.type
_entity_poly.pdbx_seq_one_letter_code
_entity_poly.pdbx_strand_id
1 'polypeptide(L)'
;MTPQTFPFSHSIELVRPTPRGNDYLYWRAEACKDALRICTWCADASGVPVEGRVIQTIACAQCRSEDPVLEMWFRASHKIDRMAFHITQGC
;
A
#
# COMPACT_ATOMS: atom_id res chain seq x y z
N MET A 1 5.64 11.26 27.19
CA MET A 1 5.07 11.41 25.84
C MET A 1 4.13 10.24 25.62
N THR A 2 2.84 10.50 25.41
CA THR A 2 1.85 9.47 25.10
C THR A 2 2.04 9.04 23.64
N PRO A 3 2.11 7.74 23.33
CA PRO A 3 2.13 7.30 21.93
C PRO A 3 0.82 7.73 21.27
N GLN A 4 0.92 8.52 20.20
CA GLN A 4 -0.23 8.84 19.35
C GLN A 4 -0.73 7.55 18.71
N THR A 5 -1.74 6.93 19.32
CA THR A 5 -2.46 5.81 18.70
C THR A 5 -3.46 6.39 17.72
N PHE A 6 -3.21 6.25 16.42
CA PHE A 6 -4.17 6.61 15.39
C PHE A 6 -5.41 5.70 15.48
N PRO A 7 -6.62 6.26 15.64
CA PRO A 7 -7.86 5.48 15.79
C PRO A 7 -8.39 4.87 14.48
N PHE A 8 -7.74 5.14 13.34
CA PHE A 8 -8.14 4.65 12.02
C PHE A 8 -6.93 4.08 11.27
N SER A 9 -7.12 2.96 10.57
CA SER A 9 -6.14 2.45 9.61
C SER A 9 -6.09 3.40 8.40
N HIS A 10 -4.98 4.11 8.22
CA HIS A 10 -4.75 4.85 6.99
C HIS A 10 -4.26 3.87 5.92
N SER A 11 -4.84 3.93 4.72
CA SER A 11 -4.32 3.15 3.61
C SER A 11 -4.25 3.96 2.32
N ILE A 12 -3.22 3.69 1.53
CA ILE A 12 -3.08 4.19 0.17
C ILE A 12 -3.13 3.00 -0.76
N GLU A 13 -3.98 3.09 -1.77
CA GLU A 13 -4.03 2.15 -2.86
C GLU A 13 -3.51 2.80 -4.14
N LEU A 14 -2.71 2.03 -4.86
CA LEU A 14 -2.07 2.40 -6.10
C LEU A 14 -2.41 1.34 -7.14
N VAL A 15 -2.69 1.78 -8.36
CA VAL A 15 -2.95 0.89 -9.50
C VAL A 15 -2.06 1.23 -10.66
N ARG A 16 -1.68 0.23 -11.44
CA ARG A 16 -1.11 0.44 -12.78
C ARG A 16 -1.57 -0.63 -13.75
N PRO A 17 -1.75 -0.30 -15.05
CA PRO A 17 -2.00 -1.30 -16.08
C PRO A 17 -0.82 -2.28 -16.20
N THR A 18 -1.11 -3.56 -16.45
CA THR A 18 -0.08 -4.51 -16.86
C THR A 18 0.16 -4.41 -18.38
N PRO A 19 1.34 -4.81 -18.89
CA PRO A 19 1.63 -4.78 -20.32
C PRO A 19 0.70 -5.66 -21.18
N ARG A 20 0.01 -6.63 -20.56
CA ARG A 20 -0.88 -7.57 -21.25
C ARG A 20 -2.33 -7.07 -21.37
N GLY A 21 -2.62 -5.87 -20.87
CA GLY A 21 -3.81 -5.07 -21.23
C GLY A 21 -5.11 -5.39 -20.47
N ASN A 22 -5.30 -6.62 -19.98
CA ASN A 22 -6.57 -7.01 -19.32
C ASN A 22 -6.51 -6.96 -17.80
N ASP A 23 -5.31 -6.96 -17.23
CA ASP A 23 -5.10 -6.95 -15.77
C ASP A 23 -4.37 -5.68 -15.33
N TYR A 24 -4.61 -5.32 -14.08
CA TYR A 24 -3.93 -4.25 -13.36
C TYR A 24 -3.13 -4.85 -12.22
N LEU A 25 -1.97 -4.23 -11.95
CA LEU A 25 -1.21 -4.49 -10.74
C LEU A 25 -1.66 -3.49 -9.68
N TYR A 26 -2.26 -4.02 -8.62
CA TYR A 26 -2.66 -3.27 -7.44
C TYR A 26 -1.58 -3.38 -6.36
N TRP A 27 -1.37 -2.27 -5.67
CA TRP A 27 -0.50 -2.16 -4.53
C TRP A 27 -1.21 -1.35 -3.46
N ARG A 28 -1.31 -1.86 -2.23
CA ARG A 28 -1.91 -1.14 -1.11
C ARG A 28 -0.97 -1.16 0.07
N ALA A 29 -0.74 -0.02 0.68
CA ALA A 29 -0.11 0.06 1.99
C ALA A 29 -1.14 0.50 3.03
N GLU A 30 -1.13 -0.13 4.19
CA GLU A 30 -2.05 0.09 5.30
C GLU A 30 -1.23 0.27 6.58
N ALA A 31 -1.25 1.48 7.13
CA ALA A 31 -0.66 1.79 8.42
C ALA A 31 -1.60 1.29 9.53
N CYS A 32 -1.15 0.26 10.23
CA CYS A 32 -1.79 -0.26 11.44
C CYS A 32 -1.07 0.31 12.68
N LYS A 33 -1.61 0.03 13.87
CA LYS A 33 -1.07 0.53 15.15
C LYS A 33 0.43 0.27 15.35
N ASP A 34 0.90 -0.94 15.04
CA ASP A 34 2.27 -1.40 15.34
C ASP A 34 3.03 -1.93 14.11
N ALA A 35 2.46 -1.75 12.92
CA ALA A 35 3.04 -2.24 11.68
C ALA A 35 2.52 -1.49 10.45
N LEU A 36 3.32 -1.51 9.39
CA LEU A 36 2.89 -1.19 8.03
C LEU A 36 2.67 -2.49 7.26
N ARG A 37 1.45 -2.72 6.77
CA ARG A 37 1.13 -3.85 5.89
C ARG A 37 1.16 -3.40 4.44
N ILE A 38 1.84 -4.14 3.59
CA ILE A 38 1.91 -3.92 2.15
C ILE A 38 1.31 -5.12 1.45
N CYS A 39 0.28 -4.89 0.66
CA CYS A 39 -0.40 -5.89 -0.16
C CYS A 39 -0.12 -5.60 -1.63
N THR A 40 0.16 -6.63 -2.41
CA THR A 40 0.31 -6.52 -3.88
C THR A 40 -0.41 -7.67 -4.54
N TRP A 41 -1.22 -7.39 -5.55
CA TRP A 41 -1.99 -8.40 -6.27
C TRP A 41 -2.29 -7.97 -7.70
N CYS A 42 -2.56 -8.94 -8.56
CA CYS A 42 -3.11 -8.70 -9.90
C CYS A 42 -4.62 -8.84 -9.84
N ALA A 43 -5.34 -7.92 -10.47
CA ALA A 43 -6.79 -7.95 -10.59
C ALA A 43 -7.22 -7.35 -11.92
N ASP A 44 -8.42 -7.71 -12.39
CA ASP A 44 -9.07 -6.96 -13.46
C ASP A 44 -9.60 -5.61 -12.92
N ALA A 45 -10.40 -4.90 -13.72
CA ALA A 45 -10.96 -3.61 -13.33
C ALA A 45 -11.88 -3.65 -12.09
N SER A 46 -12.32 -4.84 -11.63
CA SER A 46 -13.09 -4.99 -10.40
C SER A 46 -12.24 -4.81 -9.14
N GLY A 47 -10.91 -4.86 -9.25
CA GLY A 47 -9.98 -4.84 -8.12
C GLY A 47 -9.94 -6.13 -7.29
N VAL A 48 -10.77 -7.13 -7.64
CA VAL A 48 -10.77 -8.45 -6.99
C VAL A 48 -9.56 -9.25 -7.48
N PRO A 49 -8.70 -9.76 -6.57
CA PRO A 49 -7.52 -10.51 -6.97
C PRO A 49 -7.85 -11.72 -7.83
N VAL A 50 -7.19 -11.83 -8.98
CA VAL A 50 -7.28 -12.98 -9.89
C VAL A 50 -6.54 -14.19 -9.30
N GLU A 51 -5.39 -13.96 -8.67
CA GLU A 51 -4.59 -14.98 -7.99
C GLU A 51 -4.00 -14.42 -6.69
N GLY A 52 -4.45 -14.94 -5.55
CA GLY A 52 -3.87 -14.68 -4.23
C GLY A 52 -3.58 -13.20 -3.94
N ARG A 53 -2.76 -12.95 -2.91
CA ARG A 53 -2.17 -11.63 -2.65
C ARG A 53 -0.81 -11.86 -2.03
N VAL A 54 0.20 -11.09 -2.44
CA VAL A 54 1.46 -11.03 -1.70
C VAL A 54 1.27 -10.02 -0.57
N ILE A 55 1.48 -10.47 0.66
CA ILE A 55 1.37 -9.63 1.86
C ILE A 55 2.72 -9.59 2.55
N GLN A 56 3.24 -8.38 2.75
CA GLN A 56 4.42 -8.11 3.54
C GLN A 56 4.04 -7.25 4.74
N THR A 57 4.43 -7.68 5.93
CA THR A 57 4.25 -6.90 7.16
C THR A 57 5.60 -6.37 7.62
N ILE A 58 5.65 -5.06 7.90
CA ILE A 58 6.85 -4.36 8.36
C ILE A 58 6.52 -3.85 9.77
N ALA A 59 7.24 -4.33 10.77
CA ALA A 59 7.04 -3.85 12.14
C ALA A 59 7.47 -2.38 12.25
N CYS A 60 6.86 -1.59 13.15
CA CYS A 60 7.25 -0.18 13.35
C CYS A 60 8.75 0.00 13.62
N ALA A 61 9.39 -0.93 14.34
CA ALA A 61 10.84 -0.89 14.59
C ALA A 61 11.71 -1.04 13.33
N GLN A 62 11.13 -1.48 12.20
CA GLN A 62 11.79 -1.63 10.92
C GLN A 62 11.41 -0.51 9.93
N CYS A 63 10.48 0.37 10.31
CA CYS A 63 10.12 1.55 9.53
C CYS A 63 11.24 2.60 9.61
N ARG A 64 11.42 3.38 8.54
CA ARG A 64 12.40 4.48 8.51
C ARG A 64 11.91 5.68 9.32
N SER A 65 10.59 5.82 9.47
CA SER A 65 9.94 6.76 10.38
C SER A 65 9.26 6.03 11.52
N GLU A 66 9.28 6.63 12.72
CA GLU A 66 8.49 6.18 13.87
C GLU A 66 6.98 6.36 13.63
N ASP A 67 6.60 7.21 12.67
CA ASP A 67 5.23 7.36 12.21
C ASP A 67 4.96 6.42 11.00
N PRO A 68 4.14 5.36 11.17
CA PRO A 68 3.82 4.43 10.10
C PRO A 68 3.04 5.09 8.95
N VAL A 69 2.36 6.22 9.18
CA VAL A 69 1.67 7.00 8.14
C VAL A 69 2.69 7.69 7.24
N LEU A 70 3.74 8.28 7.80
CA LEU A 70 4.82 8.90 7.01
C LEU A 70 5.61 7.84 6.22
N GLU A 71 5.91 6.69 6.84
CA GLU A 71 6.56 5.56 6.15
C GLU A 71 5.69 5.05 4.98
N MET A 72 4.37 4.95 5.18
CA MET A 72 3.41 4.58 4.13
C MET A 72 3.50 5.52 2.93
N TRP A 73 3.44 6.83 3.17
CA TRP A 73 3.56 7.85 2.11
C TRP A 73 4.90 7.80 1.40
N PHE A 74 6.00 7.61 2.14
CA PHE A 74 7.34 7.48 1.56
C PHE A 74 7.41 6.32 0.56
N ARG A 75 6.84 5.16 0.93
CA ARG A 75 6.83 3.98 0.06
C ARG A 75 5.89 4.15 -1.13
N ALA A 76 4.75 4.81 -0.94
CA ALA A 76 3.83 5.11 -2.03
C ALA A 76 4.47 6.04 -3.06
N SER A 77 5.12 7.13 -2.62
CA SER A 77 5.89 8.03 -3.50
C SER A 77 6.93 7.25 -4.31
N HIS A 78 7.71 6.40 -3.66
CA HIS A 78 8.75 5.61 -4.32
C HIS A 78 8.18 4.67 -5.39
N LYS A 79 7.00 4.08 -5.14
CA LYS A 79 6.29 3.23 -6.12
C LYS A 79 5.81 4.03 -7.32
N ILE A 80 5.23 5.20 -7.10
CA ILE A 80 4.77 6.10 -8.17
C ILE A 80 5.97 6.48 -9.06
N ASP A 81 7.06 6.96 -8.45
CA ASP A 81 8.24 7.44 -9.17
C ASP A 81 8.95 6.34 -9.97
N ARG A 82 9.08 5.13 -9.41
CA ARG A 82 9.85 4.06 -10.05
C ARG A 82 9.05 3.18 -11.00
N MET A 83 7.76 3.03 -10.79
CA MET A 83 6.96 2.00 -11.46
C MET A 83 5.72 2.53 -12.18
N ALA A 84 5.57 3.86 -12.27
CA ALA A 84 4.46 4.54 -12.93
C ALA A 84 3.08 4.10 -12.40
N PHE A 85 2.98 3.97 -11.08
CA PHE A 85 1.69 3.77 -10.42
C PHE A 85 0.89 5.08 -10.35
N HIS A 86 -0.43 4.97 -10.38
CA HIS A 86 -1.35 6.08 -10.12
C HIS A 86 -2.08 5.84 -8.80
N ILE A 87 -2.36 6.92 -8.06
CA ILE A 87 -3.15 6.85 -6.83
C ILE A 87 -4.60 6.60 -7.19
N THR A 88 -5.22 5.59 -6.59
CA THR A 88 -6.67 5.39 -6.64
C THR A 88 -7.28 5.96 -5.36
N GLN A 89 -8.34 6.75 -5.49
CA GLN A 89 -9.16 7.08 -4.32
C GLN A 89 -9.99 5.85 -3.97
N GLY A 90 -9.70 5.22 -2.84
CA GLY A 90 -10.60 4.23 -2.25
C GLY A 90 -11.84 4.94 -1.72
N CYS A 91 -13.02 4.46 -2.09
CA CYS A 91 -14.29 4.86 -1.47
C CYS A 91 -14.35 4.43 -0.01
#